data_AF-A0A075HY55-F1
#
_entry.id   AF-A0A075HY55-F1
#
_cell.length_a   1.000
_cell.length_b   1.000
_cell.length_c   1.000
_cell.angle_alpha   90.00
_cell.angle_beta   90.00
_cell.angle_gamma   90.00
#
_symmetry.space_group_name_H-M   'P 1'
#
loop_
_entity.id
_entity.type
_entity.pdbx_description
1 polymer ?
#
loop_
_entity_poly.entity_id
_entity_poly.type
_entity_poly.pdbx_seq_one_letter_code
_entity_poly.pdbx_strand_id
1 'polypeptide(L)'
;MHHLRILENEDRVWCRRDGRLLRYYTSAVDRAAELSNLPRPVDANQLSDVALMVLRSIVEQEDGRPSPTQRELASRLETSQQLVGHHLKRLESQGLITRRRSGLRTNRELTEEGMRLWATLVEPLSSRL
;
A
#
# COMPACT_ATOMS: atom_id res chain seq x y z
N MET A 1 -27.20 12.87 5.35
CA MET A 1 -26.26 13.42 4.35
C MET A 1 -26.09 14.93 4.58
N HIS A 2 -25.40 15.34 5.65
CA HIS A 2 -25.23 16.77 5.95
C HIS A 2 -23.81 17.14 6.43
N HIS A 3 -23.12 16.25 7.16
CA HIS A 3 -21.77 16.53 7.69
C HIS A 3 -20.72 16.86 6.62
N LEU A 4 -20.63 16.10 5.53
CA LEU A 4 -19.63 16.36 4.48
C LEU A 4 -19.82 17.71 3.79
N ARG A 5 -21.08 18.12 3.60
CA ARG A 5 -21.41 19.42 2.97
C ARG A 5 -21.08 20.60 3.88
N ILE A 6 -21.28 20.43 5.19
CA ILE A 6 -20.84 21.42 6.19
C ILE A 6 -19.31 21.55 6.16
N LEU A 7 -18.58 20.43 6.17
CA LEU A 7 -17.13 20.43 6.12
C LEU A 7 -16.57 21.03 4.83
N GLU A 8 -17.24 20.83 3.68
CA GLU A 8 -16.88 21.48 2.42
C GLU A 8 -17.11 22.99 2.47
N ASN A 9 -18.25 23.43 3.00
CA ASN A 9 -18.57 24.86 3.15
C ASN A 9 -17.60 25.56 4.13
N GLU A 10 -17.07 24.84 5.11
CA GLU A 10 -16.05 25.33 6.05
C GLU A 10 -14.61 25.22 5.48
N ASP A 11 -14.44 24.81 4.21
CA ASP A 11 -13.14 24.55 3.56
C ASP A 11 -12.23 23.56 4.30
N ARG A 12 -12.80 22.73 5.17
CA ARG A 12 -12.07 21.69 5.93
C ARG A 12 -11.83 20.43 5.12
N VAL A 13 -12.69 20.17 4.16
CA VAL A 13 -12.55 19.08 3.17
C VAL A 13 -12.90 19.58 1.80
N TRP A 14 -12.48 18.84 0.78
CA TRP A 14 -12.91 19.04 -0.59
C TRP A 14 -13.03 17.70 -1.29
N CYS A 15 -13.90 17.61 -2.29
CA CYS A 15 -14.10 16.37 -3.04
C CYS A 15 -13.70 16.49 -4.51
N ARG A 16 -13.40 15.34 -5.11
CA ARG A 16 -13.23 15.18 -6.56
C ARG A 16 -13.90 13.88 -7.00
N ARG A 17 -14.38 13.86 -8.24
CA ARG A 17 -14.98 12.67 -8.83
C ARG A 17 -13.92 11.59 -9.06
N ASP A 18 -14.19 10.37 -8.60
CA ASP A 18 -13.35 9.19 -8.77
C ASP A 18 -14.23 8.05 -9.31
N GLY A 19 -14.36 7.99 -10.64
CA GLY A 19 -15.32 7.14 -11.32
C GLY A 19 -16.78 7.47 -10.96
N ARG A 20 -17.46 6.51 -10.32
CA ARG A 20 -18.86 6.65 -9.86
C ARG A 20 -18.97 7.24 -8.46
N LEU A 21 -17.87 7.37 -7.73
CA LEU A 21 -17.84 7.83 -6.35
C LEU A 21 -17.23 9.23 -6.24
N LEU A 22 -17.44 9.88 -5.10
CA LEU A 22 -16.72 11.09 -4.71
C LEU A 22 -15.64 10.71 -3.70
N ARG A 23 -14.41 11.18 -3.93
CA ARG A 23 -13.31 11.06 -2.99
C ARG A 23 -13.14 12.39 -2.27
N TYR A 24 -13.20 12.35 -0.95
CA TYR A 24 -13.00 13.50 -0.08
C TYR A 24 -11.55 13.53 0.43
N TYR A 25 -10.97 14.72 0.45
CA TYR A 25 -9.65 15.02 0.96
C TYR A 25 -9.76 16.09 2.04
N THR A 26 -8.87 16.05 3.03
CA THR A 26 -8.79 17.11 4.05
C THR A 26 -8.11 18.35 3.46
N SER A 27 -8.28 19.50 4.12
CA SER A 27 -7.61 20.75 3.76
C SER A 27 -6.08 20.67 3.76
N ALA A 28 -5.49 19.63 4.36
CA ALA A 28 -4.05 19.38 4.33
C ALA A 28 -3.54 18.88 2.96
N VAL A 29 -4.43 18.39 2.08
CA VAL A 29 -4.08 17.96 0.72
C VAL A 29 -4.30 19.14 -0.22
N ASP A 30 -3.26 19.49 -0.98
CA ASP A 30 -3.34 20.56 -1.98
C ASP A 30 -4.41 20.25 -3.05
N ARG A 31 -5.42 21.11 -3.11
CA ARG A 31 -6.53 21.03 -4.07
C ARG A 31 -6.07 21.25 -5.50
N ALA A 32 -4.97 21.97 -5.71
CA ALA A 32 -4.39 22.25 -7.02
C ALA A 32 -3.48 21.13 -7.54
N ALA A 33 -3.12 20.15 -6.70
CA ALA A 33 -2.26 19.05 -7.10
C ALA A 33 -2.86 18.23 -8.25
N GLU A 34 -1.99 17.76 -9.15
CA GLU A 34 -2.38 16.86 -10.23
C GLU A 34 -3.05 15.59 -9.68
N LEU A 35 -4.03 15.06 -10.41
CA LEU A 35 -4.81 13.89 -9.99
C LEU A 35 -3.96 12.63 -9.73
N SER A 36 -2.81 12.53 -10.40
CA SER A 36 -1.77 11.50 -10.22
C SER A 36 -1.03 11.62 -8.89
N ASN A 37 -0.93 12.84 -8.35
CA ASN A 37 -0.19 13.16 -7.13
C ASN A 37 -1.09 13.19 -5.89
N LEU A 38 -2.41 13.15 -6.07
CA LEU A 38 -3.35 13.08 -4.95
C LEU A 38 -3.24 11.73 -4.23
N PRO A 39 -3.23 11.71 -2.89
CA PRO A 39 -3.14 10.48 -2.12
C PRO A 39 -4.34 9.58 -2.42
N ARG A 40 -4.07 8.32 -2.75
CA ARG A 40 -5.09 7.31 -2.98
C ARG A 40 -4.90 6.17 -1.99
N PRO A 41 -5.89 5.83 -1.15
CA PRO A 41 -5.82 4.63 -0.35
C PRO A 41 -5.69 3.43 -1.30
N VAL A 42 -4.81 2.50 -0.95
CA VAL A 42 -4.69 1.27 -1.70
C VAL A 42 -5.94 0.45 -1.43
N ASP A 43 -6.67 0.12 -2.49
CA ASP A 43 -7.77 -0.83 -2.39
C ASP A 43 -7.19 -2.23 -2.25
N ALA A 44 -7.42 -2.86 -1.10
CA ALA A 44 -7.01 -4.22 -0.79
C ALA A 44 -7.47 -5.21 -1.87
N ASN A 45 -8.66 -5.00 -2.44
CA ASN A 45 -9.23 -5.84 -3.49
C ASN A 45 -8.52 -5.71 -4.85
N GLN A 46 -7.64 -4.73 -5.01
CA GLN A 46 -6.86 -4.49 -6.23
C GLN A 46 -5.43 -5.05 -6.14
N LEU A 47 -5.07 -5.67 -5.01
CA LEU A 47 -3.78 -6.35 -4.89
C LEU A 47 -3.83 -7.70 -5.61
N SER A 48 -2.84 -7.98 -6.45
CA SER A 48 -2.64 -9.31 -7.04
C SER A 48 -2.12 -10.29 -5.98
N ASP A 49 -2.27 -11.59 -6.25
CA ASP A 49 -1.71 -12.65 -5.40
C ASP A 49 -0.21 -12.48 -5.19
N VAL A 50 0.55 -12.10 -6.23
CA VAL A 50 1.98 -11.82 -6.11
C VAL A 50 2.25 -10.65 -5.16
N ALA A 51 1.45 -9.59 -5.22
CA ALA A 51 1.59 -8.46 -4.30
C ALA A 51 1.29 -8.86 -2.85
N LEU A 52 0.23 -9.66 -2.64
CA LEU A 52 -0.13 -10.19 -1.32
C LEU A 52 0.96 -11.11 -0.76
N MET A 53 1.52 -11.99 -1.59
CA MET A 53 2.59 -12.88 -1.16
C MET A 53 3.90 -12.14 -0.89
N VAL A 54 4.20 -11.06 -1.64
CA VAL A 54 5.32 -10.17 -1.34
C VAL A 54 5.13 -9.49 0.01
N LEU A 55 3.95 -8.93 0.29
CA LEU A 55 3.64 -8.33 1.60
C LEU A 55 3.77 -9.36 2.72
N ARG A 56 3.17 -10.55 2.56
CA ARG A 56 3.30 -11.68 3.48
C ARG A 56 4.76 -11.98 3.79
N SER A 57 5.58 -12.13 2.75
CA SER A 57 7.00 -12.48 2.92
C SER A 57 7.81 -11.41 3.64
N ILE A 58 7.37 -10.14 3.63
CA ILE A 58 8.00 -9.06 4.41
C ILE A 58 7.52 -9.10 5.87
N VAL A 59 6.23 -9.38 6.11
CA VAL A 59 5.66 -9.50 7.47
C VAL A 59 6.22 -10.71 8.22
N GLU A 60 6.31 -11.85 7.55
CA GLU A 60 6.79 -13.11 8.14
C GLU A 60 8.33 -13.16 8.27
N GLN A 61 9.03 -12.06 7.96
CA GLN A 61 10.47 -11.97 8.10
C GLN A 61 10.85 -11.99 9.59
N GLU A 62 11.67 -12.98 9.99
CA GLU A 62 12.22 -13.02 11.35
C GLU A 62 13.09 -11.78 11.65
N ASP A 63 12.99 -11.27 12.87
CA ASP A 63 13.79 -10.16 13.36
C ASP A 63 15.30 -10.42 13.19
N GLY A 64 16.01 -9.40 12.69
CA GLY A 64 17.45 -9.47 12.46
C GLY A 64 17.85 -10.25 11.20
N ARG A 65 16.92 -10.93 10.50
CA ARG A 65 17.19 -11.49 9.18
C ARG A 65 17.04 -10.43 8.09
N PRO A 66 17.87 -10.48 7.03
CA PRO A 66 17.73 -9.60 5.88
C PRO A 66 16.45 -9.93 5.12
N SER A 67 15.83 -8.92 4.53
CA SER A 67 14.68 -9.15 3.65
C SER A 67 15.08 -9.98 2.44
N PRO A 68 14.19 -10.88 1.97
CA PRO A 68 14.48 -11.67 0.79
C PRO A 68 14.73 -10.75 -0.40
N THR A 69 15.78 -11.10 -1.16
CA THR A 69 16.11 -10.45 -2.41
C THR A 69 14.98 -10.67 -3.42
N GLN A 70 14.93 -9.81 -4.45
CA GLN A 70 13.98 -9.95 -5.54
C GLN A 70 14.07 -11.33 -6.23
N ARG A 71 15.28 -11.91 -6.30
CA ARG A 71 15.53 -13.26 -6.84
C ARG A 71 14.97 -14.35 -5.92
N GLU A 72 15.18 -14.24 -4.61
CA GLU A 72 14.63 -15.19 -3.64
C GLU A 72 13.10 -15.15 -3.60
N LEU A 73 12.51 -13.96 -3.65
CA LEU A 73 11.06 -13.80 -3.79
C LEU A 73 10.55 -14.44 -5.08
N ALA A 74 11.19 -14.19 -6.21
CA ALA A 74 10.79 -14.77 -7.49
C ALA A 74 10.81 -16.31 -7.46
N SER A 75 11.86 -16.89 -6.85
CA SER A 75 11.98 -18.33 -6.68
C SER A 75 10.91 -18.91 -5.75
N ARG A 76 10.58 -18.23 -4.64
CA ARG A 76 9.55 -18.68 -3.69
C ARG A 76 8.14 -18.57 -4.25
N LEU A 77 7.89 -17.59 -5.11
CA LEU A 77 6.59 -17.30 -5.70
C LEU A 77 6.40 -17.94 -7.08
N GLU A 78 7.35 -18.79 -7.50
CA GLU A 78 7.34 -19.47 -8.82
C GLU A 78 7.02 -18.51 -9.98
N THR A 79 7.62 -17.32 -9.94
CA THR A 79 7.33 -16.24 -10.89
C THR A 79 8.59 -15.54 -11.37
N SER A 80 8.46 -14.63 -12.33
CA SER A 80 9.62 -13.93 -12.88
C SER A 80 10.16 -12.86 -11.91
N GLN A 81 11.49 -12.70 -11.90
CA GLN A 81 12.13 -11.64 -11.12
C GLN A 81 11.62 -10.25 -11.54
N GLN A 82 11.34 -10.03 -12.83
CA GLN A 82 10.78 -8.76 -13.32
C GLN A 82 9.39 -8.48 -12.73
N LEU A 83 8.51 -9.47 -12.65
CA LEU A 83 7.17 -9.29 -12.09
C LEU A 83 7.23 -8.95 -10.60
N VAL A 84 8.08 -9.63 -9.82
CA VAL A 84 8.33 -9.27 -8.42
C VAL A 84 8.86 -7.84 -8.31
N GLY A 85 9.80 -7.44 -9.17
CA GLY A 85 10.34 -6.08 -9.20
C GLY A 85 9.28 -5.02 -9.47
N HIS A 86 8.36 -5.30 -10.40
CA HIS A 86 7.21 -4.45 -10.68
C HIS A 86 6.33 -4.27 -9.43
N HIS A 87 5.97 -5.37 -8.76
CA HIS A 87 5.15 -5.29 -7.54
C HIS A 87 5.85 -4.57 -6.40
N LEU A 88 7.15 -4.83 -6.17
CA LEU A 88 7.92 -4.11 -5.14
C LEU A 88 7.93 -2.61 -5.38
N LYS A 89 8.18 -2.16 -6.62
CA LYS A 89 8.17 -0.74 -6.97
C LYS A 89 6.79 -0.13 -6.78
N ARG A 90 5.73 -0.87 -7.16
CA ARG A 90 4.35 -0.43 -7.00
C ARG A 90 3.99 -0.29 -5.52
N LEU A 91 4.26 -1.30 -4.69
CA LEU A 91 4.02 -1.26 -3.24
C LEU A 91 4.78 -0.12 -2.56
N GLU A 92 6.02 0.15 -2.98
CA GLU A 92 6.81 1.30 -2.48
C GLU A 92 6.17 2.63 -2.91
N SER A 93 5.77 2.77 -4.18
CA SER A 93 5.10 3.99 -4.67
C SER A 93 3.74 4.25 -4.04
N GLN A 94 3.07 3.19 -3.59
CA GLN A 94 1.82 3.24 -2.85
C GLN A 94 2.03 3.54 -1.35
N GLY A 95 3.29 3.63 -0.91
CA GLY A 95 3.64 3.89 0.48
C GLY A 95 3.31 2.72 1.41
N LEU A 96 3.15 1.49 0.91
CA LEU A 96 2.85 0.31 1.72
C LEU A 96 4.11 -0.34 2.31
N ILE A 97 5.23 -0.19 1.60
CA ILE A 97 6.53 -0.66 2.06
C ILE A 97 7.55 0.47 1.95
N THR A 98 8.54 0.44 2.82
CA THR A 98 9.74 1.25 2.71
C THR A 98 10.95 0.38 2.38
N ARG A 99 11.99 0.96 1.79
CA ARG A 99 13.26 0.29 1.54
C ARG A 99 14.38 0.98 2.32
N ARG A 100 15.23 0.18 2.95
CA ARG A 100 16.45 0.64 3.61
C ARG A 100 17.65 -0.10 3.03
N ARG A 101 18.65 0.63 2.54
CA ARG A 101 19.90 0.00 2.10
C ARG A 101 20.82 -0.23 3.30
N SER A 102 21.40 -1.41 3.35
CA SER A 102 22.47 -1.78 4.28
C SER A 102 23.59 -2.45 3.47
N GLY A 103 24.63 -1.69 3.14
CA GLY A 103 25.67 -2.10 2.19
C GLY A 103 25.08 -2.48 0.82
N LEU A 104 25.37 -3.69 0.35
CA LEU A 104 24.85 -4.23 -0.91
C LEU A 104 23.42 -4.78 -0.81
N ARG A 105 22.86 -4.85 0.40
CA ARG A 105 21.51 -5.41 0.62
C ARG A 105 20.46 -4.31 0.71
N THR A 106 19.25 -4.68 0.29
CA THR A 106 18.05 -3.84 0.43
C THR A 106 17.08 -4.55 1.36
N ASN A 107 16.92 -4.00 2.55
CA ASN A 107 15.89 -4.41 3.49
C ASN A 107 14.59 -3.68 3.17
N ARG A 108 13.47 -4.33 3.42
CA ARG A 108 12.13 -3.80 3.22
C ARG A 108 11.30 -4.08 4.46
N GLU A 109 10.50 -3.10 4.82
CA GLU A 109 9.62 -3.14 5.98
C GLU A 109 8.27 -2.59 5.55
N LEU A 110 7.18 -3.05 6.16
CA LEU A 110 5.88 -2.42 5.99
C LEU A 110 5.94 -1.02 6.59
N THR A 111 5.24 -0.07 5.98
CA THR A 111 4.92 1.21 6.62
C THR A 111 3.71 1.04 7.54
N GLU A 112 3.36 2.06 8.33
CA GLU A 112 2.12 2.02 9.11
C GLU A 112 0.88 1.79 8.23
N GLU A 113 0.86 2.36 7.02
CA GLU A 113 -0.23 2.14 6.06
C GLU A 113 -0.22 0.70 5.53
N GLY A 114 0.96 0.16 5.23
CA GLY A 114 1.12 -1.25 4.89
C GLY A 114 0.61 -2.18 5.99
N MET A 115 0.92 -1.88 7.24
CA MET A 115 0.46 -2.65 8.41
C MET A 115 -1.06 -2.58 8.58
N ARG A 116 -1.66 -1.39 8.43
CA ARG A 116 -3.12 -1.23 8.44
C ARG A 116 -3.78 -2.06 7.34
N LEU A 117 -3.26 -1.99 6.11
CA LEU A 117 -3.78 -2.77 4.99
C LEU A 117 -3.61 -4.28 5.20
N TRP A 118 -2.48 -4.71 5.75
CA TRP A 118 -2.24 -6.11 6.07
C TRP A 118 -3.24 -6.62 7.12
N ALA A 119 -3.52 -5.83 8.16
CA ALA A 119 -4.51 -6.18 9.18
C ALA A 119 -5.90 -6.43 8.57
N THR A 120 -6.36 -5.57 7.65
CA THR A 120 -7.68 -5.76 6.99
C THR A 120 -7.72 -6.98 6.07
N LEU A 121 -6.57 -7.44 5.57
CA LEU A 121 -6.46 -8.65 4.75
C LEU A 121 -6.44 -9.93 5.60
N VAL A 122 -5.91 -9.88 6.83
CA VAL A 122 -5.75 -11.03 7.72
C VAL A 122 -6.92 -11.22 8.69
N GLU A 123 -7.60 -10.15 9.12
CA GLU A 123 -8.79 -10.22 9.98
C GLU A 123 -9.94 -11.09 9.40
N PRO A 124 -10.24 -11.06 8.08
CA PRO A 124 -11.23 -11.95 7.49
C PRO A 124 -10.82 -13.43 7.47
N LEU A 125 -9.54 -13.75 7.67
CA LEU A 125 -9.01 -15.11 7.62
C LEU A 125 -9.01 -15.79 9.00
N SER A 126 -8.87 -15.05 10.09
CA SER A 126 -8.89 -15.61 11.46
C SER A 126 -10.30 -15.92 11.98
N SER A 127 -11.35 -15.39 11.34
CA SER A 127 -12.75 -15.64 11.69
C SER A 127 -13.37 -16.84 10.95
N ARG A 128 -12.57 -17.57 10.17
CA ARG A 128 -13.00 -18.74 9.37
C ARG A 128 -12.30 -20.06 9.76
N LEU A 129 -11.60 -20.08 10.90
CA LEU A 129 -11.08 -21.29 11.55
C LEU A 129 -11.77 -21.45 12.91
#